data_AF-A0A0D2YJQ2-F1
#
_entry.id   AF-A0A0D2YJQ2-F1
#
_cell.length_a   1.000
_cell.length_b   1.000
_cell.length_c   1.000
_cell.angle_alpha   90.00
_cell.angle_beta   90.00
_cell.angle_gamma   90.00
#
_symmetry.space_group_name_H-M   'P 1'
#
loop_
_entity.id
_entity.type
_entity.pdbx_description
1 polymer ?
#
loop_
_entity_poly.entity_id
_entity_poly.type
_entity_poly.pdbx_seq_one_letter_code
_entity_poly.pdbx_strand_id
1 'polypeptide(L)'
;MEVKKAHRPDKYIYQYVRQGSLHTFDHRKEGPYEYFTRITAQRTWKNPEEYDTVIERVCLDHVNQAAFFLGTPEVTLPDGTKVKSGEKQSIFNVEHAVAGTEENPLNTWRIVYLTNGRDESLIELLKPFQQDVFLQPYNEVYIREELGRDLVRKDI
;
A
#
# COMPACT_ATOMS: atom_id res chain seq x y z
N MET A 1 -11.15 2.93 -5.61
CA MET A 1 -10.60 3.09 -4.24
C MET A 1 -9.08 2.98 -4.23
N GLU A 2 -8.49 1.96 -4.87
CA GLU A 2 -7.03 1.73 -4.89
C GLU A 2 -6.20 2.94 -5.31
N VAL A 3 -6.62 3.67 -6.35
CA VAL A 3 -5.98 4.93 -6.78
C VAL A 3 -5.91 5.97 -5.65
N LYS A 4 -7.02 6.18 -4.92
CA LYS A 4 -7.06 7.14 -3.79
C LYS A 4 -6.16 6.68 -2.64
N LYS A 5 -6.16 5.38 -2.34
CA LYS A 5 -5.27 4.78 -1.33
C LYS A 5 -3.80 4.89 -1.71
N ALA A 6 -3.47 4.74 -2.99
CA ALA A 6 -2.11 4.91 -3.48
C ALA A 6 -1.60 6.35 -3.28
N HIS A 7 -2.46 7.33 -3.57
CA HIS A 7 -2.17 8.76 -3.41
C HIS A 7 -2.18 9.24 -1.96
N ARG A 8 -3.02 8.67 -1.09
CA ARG A 8 -3.21 9.12 0.30
C ARG A 8 -3.18 7.96 1.30
N PRO A 9 -2.08 7.19 1.37
CA PRO A 9 -1.98 6.07 2.28
C PRO A 9 -2.09 6.51 3.75
N ASP A 10 -1.56 7.69 4.08
CA ASP A 10 -1.68 8.34 5.39
C ASP A 10 -3.13 8.57 5.86
N LYS A 11 -4.08 8.64 4.91
CA LYS A 11 -5.51 8.76 5.17
C LYS A 11 -6.19 7.39 5.21
N TYR A 12 -6.01 6.59 4.18
CA TYR A 12 -6.80 5.36 4.00
C TYR A 12 -6.26 4.17 4.80
N ILE A 13 -4.95 4.11 5.04
CA ILE A 13 -4.29 3.03 5.79
C ILE A 13 -3.51 3.59 6.98
N TYR A 14 -4.09 4.56 7.68
CA TYR A 14 -3.49 5.27 8.82
C TYR A 14 -3.08 4.33 9.97
N GLN A 15 -3.69 3.15 10.07
CA GLN A 15 -3.28 2.13 11.03
C GLN A 15 -1.89 1.55 10.74
N TYR A 16 -1.43 1.62 9.49
CA TYR A 16 -0.10 1.17 9.06
C TYR A 16 0.83 2.34 8.74
N VAL A 17 0.31 3.49 8.30
CA VAL A 17 1.10 4.63 7.85
C VAL A 17 0.97 5.80 8.81
N ARG A 18 2.10 6.35 9.27
CA ARG A 18 2.11 7.51 10.16
C ARG A 18 1.48 8.71 9.45
N GLN A 19 0.43 9.27 10.04
CA GLN A 19 -0.25 10.43 9.49
C GLN A 19 0.73 11.60 9.29
N GLY A 20 0.64 12.26 8.13
CA GLY A 20 1.52 13.37 7.77
C GLY A 20 2.93 13.00 7.32
N SER A 21 3.29 11.71 7.30
CA SER A 21 4.62 11.26 6.82
C SER A 21 4.73 11.13 5.30
N LEU A 22 3.62 11.26 4.58
CA LEU A 22 3.58 11.09 3.14
C LEU A 22 4.34 12.23 2.44
N HIS A 23 5.29 11.85 1.60
CA HIS A 23 5.92 12.74 0.63
C HIS A 23 5.83 12.11 -0.77
N THR A 24 5.36 12.86 -1.75
CA THR A 24 5.20 12.39 -3.14
C THR A 24 5.91 13.31 -4.13
N PHE A 25 6.52 12.72 -5.15
CA PHE A 25 7.27 13.43 -6.18
C PHE A 25 7.38 12.60 -7.47
N ASP A 26 8.02 13.14 -8.50
CA ASP A 26 8.16 12.52 -9.84
C ASP A 26 6.85 12.08 -10.49
N HIS A 27 5.78 12.84 -10.24
CA HIS A 27 4.46 12.52 -10.78
C HIS A 27 4.44 12.74 -12.29
N ARG A 28 4.09 11.69 -13.05
CA ARG A 28 3.87 11.74 -14.50
C ARG A 28 2.71 10.83 -14.92
N LYS A 29 2.11 11.14 -16.07
CA LYS A 29 1.05 10.33 -16.70
C LYS A 29 1.42 10.02 -18.14
N GLU A 30 1.24 8.78 -18.53
CA GLU A 30 1.56 8.25 -19.86
C GLU A 30 0.38 7.39 -20.32
N GLY A 31 -0.55 7.98 -21.08
CA GLY A 31 -1.78 7.30 -21.48
C GLY A 31 -2.61 6.84 -20.27
N PRO A 32 -2.96 5.54 -20.16
CA PRO A 32 -3.72 5.01 -19.05
C PRO A 32 -2.89 4.76 -17.79
N TYR A 33 -1.58 5.07 -17.82
CA TYR A 33 -0.68 4.84 -16.69
C TYR A 33 -0.37 6.13 -15.96
N GLU A 34 -0.29 6.05 -14.64
CA GLU A 34 0.14 7.12 -13.76
C GLU A 34 1.28 6.63 -12.88
N TYR A 35 2.36 7.40 -12.82
CA TYR A 35 3.57 7.05 -12.08
C TYR A 35 3.92 8.16 -11.10
N PHE A 36 4.37 7.78 -9.92
CA PHE A 36 4.94 8.71 -8.95
C PHE A 36 5.78 7.93 -7.95
N THR A 37 6.68 8.61 -7.25
CA THR A 37 7.37 8.04 -6.10
C THR A 37 6.71 8.55 -4.82
N ARG A 38 6.58 7.68 -3.82
CA ARG A 38 6.16 8.08 -2.48
C ARG A 38 7.15 7.60 -1.41
N ILE A 39 7.29 8.40 -0.38
CA ILE A 39 8.01 8.07 0.86
C ILE A 39 6.99 8.15 1.99
N THR A 40 6.99 7.15 2.87
CA THR A 40 6.11 7.08 4.03
C THR A 40 6.84 6.49 5.23
N ALA A 41 6.42 6.85 6.44
CA ALA A 41 6.78 6.10 7.64
C ALA A 41 5.69 5.06 7.91
N GLN A 42 6.05 3.77 7.86
CA GLN A 42 5.11 2.66 8.03
C GLN A 42 5.45 1.83 9.26
N ARG A 43 4.43 1.34 9.97
CA ARG A 43 4.63 0.36 11.04
C ARG A 43 5.32 -0.87 10.48
N THR A 44 6.37 -1.35 11.15
CA THR A 44 7.04 -2.56 10.71
C THR A 44 6.15 -3.77 10.95
N TRP A 45 6.18 -4.77 10.08
CA TRP A 45 5.35 -5.96 10.29
C TRP A 45 5.79 -6.76 11.51
N LYS A 46 7.12 -6.93 11.71
CA LYS A 46 7.67 -7.74 12.82
C LYS A 46 7.49 -7.06 14.18
N ASN A 47 7.47 -5.72 14.23
CA ASN A 47 7.17 -4.95 15.43
C ASN A 47 6.24 -3.77 15.09
N PRO A 48 4.91 -3.93 15.23
CA PRO A 48 3.95 -2.89 14.88
C PRO A 48 4.11 -1.59 15.67
N GLU A 49 4.78 -1.58 16.82
CA GLU A 49 5.01 -0.35 17.61
C GLU A 49 6.13 0.52 17.04
N GLU A 50 6.90 -0.01 16.11
CA GLU A 50 7.99 0.72 15.45
C GLU A 50 7.58 1.17 14.06
N TYR A 51 8.01 2.39 13.68
CA TYR A 51 7.91 2.89 12.32
C TYR A 51 9.26 2.77 11.60
N ASP A 52 9.18 2.55 10.30
CA ASP A 52 10.33 2.57 9.42
C ASP A 52 10.05 3.30 8.11
N THR A 53 11.12 3.77 7.44
CA THR A 53 10.98 4.53 6.19
C THR A 53 10.80 3.57 5.02
N VAL A 54 9.66 3.69 4.34
CA VAL A 54 9.34 2.91 3.13
C VAL A 54 9.29 3.85 1.93
N ILE A 55 9.99 3.47 0.88
CA ILE A 55 10.05 4.21 -0.39
C ILE A 55 9.50 3.31 -1.49
N GLU A 56 8.49 3.79 -2.20
CA GLU A 56 7.79 3.02 -3.24
C GLU A 56 7.72 3.85 -4.53
N ARG A 57 8.13 3.25 -5.65
CA ARG A 57 7.77 3.72 -6.99
C ARG A 57 6.42 3.12 -7.35
N VAL A 58 5.45 3.99 -7.57
CA VAL A 58 4.05 3.61 -7.81
C VAL A 58 3.75 3.67 -9.30
N CYS A 59 3.04 2.66 -9.80
CA CYS A 59 2.41 2.64 -11.12
C CYS A 59 0.93 2.32 -10.94
N LEU A 60 0.05 3.17 -11.44
CA LEU A 60 -1.40 2.92 -11.49
C LEU A 60 -1.79 2.67 -12.95
N ASP A 61 -2.31 1.48 -13.21
CA ASP A 61 -2.91 1.08 -14.48
C ASP A 61 -4.42 1.28 -14.39
N HIS A 62 -4.90 2.37 -14.99
CA HIS A 62 -6.31 2.74 -14.94
C HIS A 62 -7.19 1.87 -15.85
N VAL A 63 -6.61 1.14 -16.81
CA VAL A 63 -7.37 0.25 -17.69
C VAL A 63 -7.63 -1.08 -16.99
N ASN A 64 -6.58 -1.68 -16.42
CA ASN A 64 -6.69 -2.98 -15.76
C ASN A 64 -7.06 -2.88 -14.26
N GLN A 65 -7.30 -1.66 -13.76
CA GLN A 65 -7.62 -1.40 -12.35
C GLN A 65 -6.58 -2.00 -11.40
N ALA A 66 -5.30 -1.84 -11.75
CA ALA A 66 -4.16 -2.36 -11.01
C ALA A 66 -3.29 -1.24 -10.46
N ALA A 67 -2.72 -1.46 -9.28
CA ALA A 67 -1.77 -0.60 -8.62
C ALA A 67 -0.54 -1.42 -8.22
N PHE A 68 0.63 -0.99 -8.69
CA PHE A 68 1.91 -1.60 -8.38
C PHE A 68 2.70 -0.65 -7.50
N PHE A 69 3.27 -1.18 -6.43
CA PHE A 69 4.12 -0.46 -5.48
C PHE A 69 5.46 -1.17 -5.44
N LEU A 70 6.49 -0.56 -6.01
CA LEU A 70 7.81 -1.16 -6.11
C LEU A 70 8.74 -0.53 -5.08
N GLY A 71 9.09 -1.30 -4.05
CA GLY A 71 9.99 -0.86 -3.00
C GLY A 71 11.39 -0.58 -3.54
N THR A 72 12.05 0.45 -3.01
CA THR A 72 13.41 0.83 -3.43
C THR A 72 14.28 1.24 -2.23
N PRO A 73 15.58 0.89 -2.22
CA PRO A 73 16.45 1.17 -1.07
C PRO A 73 16.81 2.65 -0.93
N GLU A 74 16.78 3.41 -2.02
CA GLU A 74 17.11 4.84 -1.98
C GLU A 74 16.50 5.59 -3.17
N VAL A 75 16.27 6.88 -2.96
CA VAL A 75 15.84 7.84 -3.99
C VAL A 75 16.55 9.17 -3.80
N THR A 76 16.63 9.92 -4.89
CA THR A 76 17.08 11.32 -4.86
C THR A 76 15.85 12.20 -5.08
N LEU A 77 15.59 13.09 -4.13
CA LEU A 77 14.51 14.07 -4.22
C LEU A 77 14.83 15.13 -5.29
N PRO A 78 13.83 15.92 -5.75
CA PRO A 78 14.05 16.96 -6.74
C PRO A 78 15.06 18.04 -6.33
N ASP A 79 15.26 18.27 -5.03
CA ASP A 79 16.25 19.20 -4.49
C ASP A 79 17.68 18.60 -4.41
N GLY A 80 17.86 17.36 -4.85
CA GLY A 80 19.12 16.61 -4.81
C GLY A 80 19.35 15.85 -3.50
N THR A 81 18.46 15.96 -2.51
CA THR A 81 18.57 15.23 -1.23
C THR A 81 18.43 13.74 -1.46
N LYS A 82 19.36 12.93 -0.94
CA LYS A 82 19.26 11.48 -0.95
C LYS A 82 18.50 10.98 0.27
N VAL A 83 17.50 10.14 0.05
CA VAL A 83 16.73 9.47 1.11
C VAL A 83 16.91 7.97 0.97
N LYS A 84 17.18 7.29 2.09
CA LYS A 84 17.29 5.83 2.15
C LYS A 84 16.06 5.22 2.80
N SER A 85 15.71 4.02 2.37
CA SER A 85 14.76 3.20 3.11
C SER A 85 15.34 2.85 4.46
N GLY A 86 14.44 2.51 5.38
CA GLY A 86 14.82 1.97 6.65
C GLY A 86 15.40 0.56 6.56
N GLU A 87 15.92 0.08 7.69
CA GLU A 87 16.58 -1.23 7.82
C GLU A 87 15.73 -2.25 8.61
N LYS A 88 14.64 -1.81 9.25
CA LYS A 88 13.81 -2.63 10.13
C LYS A 88 12.71 -3.35 9.37
N GLN A 89 12.24 -2.73 8.29
CA GLN A 89 11.24 -3.25 7.38
C GLN A 89 11.95 -3.70 6.09
N SER A 90 11.79 -4.97 5.72
CA SER A 90 12.32 -5.44 4.43
C SER A 90 11.69 -4.66 3.28
N ILE A 91 12.48 -4.36 2.25
CA ILE A 91 11.95 -3.79 1.01
C ILE A 91 10.99 -4.81 0.40
N PHE A 92 9.89 -4.34 -0.18
CA PHE A 92 8.88 -5.22 -0.75
C PHE A 92 8.24 -4.60 -1.99
N ASN A 93 7.68 -5.45 -2.84
CA ASN A 93 6.83 -5.07 -3.95
C ASN A 93 5.41 -5.54 -3.68
N VAL A 94 4.43 -4.72 -4.07
CA VAL A 94 3.01 -5.05 -3.93
C VAL A 94 2.28 -4.84 -5.25
N GLU A 95 1.38 -5.76 -5.56
CA GLU A 95 0.35 -5.61 -6.59
C GLU A 95 -1.02 -5.68 -5.93
N HIS A 96 -1.83 -4.65 -6.17
CA HIS A 96 -3.27 -4.67 -5.91
C HIS A 96 -3.98 -4.61 -7.26
N ALA A 97 -4.86 -5.55 -7.55
CA ALA A 97 -5.64 -5.54 -8.78
C ALA A 97 -7.01 -6.20 -8.58
N VAL A 98 -7.84 -6.10 -9.61
CA VAL A 98 -9.13 -6.79 -9.69
C VAL A 98 -9.04 -7.79 -10.83
N ALA A 99 -9.59 -8.98 -10.61
CA ALA A 99 -9.71 -10.05 -11.60
C ALA A 99 -11.11 -10.68 -11.52
N GLY A 100 -11.36 -11.72 -12.31
CA GLY A 100 -12.65 -12.41 -12.33
C GLY A 100 -13.69 -11.73 -13.22
N THR A 101 -14.94 -12.10 -13.06
CA THR A 101 -16.09 -11.53 -13.82
C THR A 101 -16.94 -10.65 -12.91
N GLU A 102 -17.94 -9.96 -13.47
CA GLU A 102 -18.87 -9.17 -12.66
C GLU A 102 -19.66 -10.02 -11.65
N GLU A 103 -19.99 -11.26 -12.00
CA GLU A 103 -20.70 -12.21 -11.14
C GLU A 103 -19.79 -12.86 -10.11
N ASN A 104 -18.49 -12.92 -10.38
CA ASN A 104 -17.49 -13.48 -9.47
C ASN A 104 -16.23 -12.60 -9.43
N PRO A 105 -16.33 -11.40 -8.82
CA PRO A 105 -15.22 -10.46 -8.76
C PRO A 105 -14.17 -10.95 -7.77
N LEU A 106 -12.90 -10.88 -8.16
CA LEU A 106 -11.76 -11.26 -7.34
C LEU A 106 -10.90 -10.04 -7.04
N ASN A 107 -10.66 -9.78 -5.76
CA ASN A 107 -9.62 -8.84 -5.35
C ASN A 107 -8.30 -9.62 -5.23
N THR A 108 -7.29 -9.20 -5.99
CA THR A 108 -5.98 -9.83 -5.96
C THR A 108 -4.99 -8.94 -5.23
N TRP A 109 -4.38 -9.51 -4.19
CA TRP A 109 -3.30 -8.91 -3.42
C TRP A 109 -2.07 -9.81 -3.50
N ARG A 110 -0.96 -9.30 -4.03
CA ARG A 110 0.32 -10.03 -4.06
C ARG A 110 1.41 -9.17 -3.47
N ILE A 111 2.27 -9.80 -2.69
CA ILE A 111 3.40 -9.14 -2.04
C ILE A 111 4.65 -10.02 -2.17
N VAL A 112 5.76 -9.37 -2.51
CA VAL A 112 7.08 -10.00 -2.64
C VAL A 112 8.06 -9.24 -1.78
N TYR A 113 8.68 -9.90 -0.82
CA TYR A 113 9.74 -9.33 0.00
C TYR A 113 11.09 -9.52 -0.67
N LEU A 114 11.88 -8.45 -0.75
CA LEU A 114 13.20 -8.46 -1.35
C LEU A 114 14.23 -8.78 -0.26
N THR A 115 14.23 -10.03 0.19
CA THR A 115 15.18 -10.59 1.15
C THR A 115 16.23 -11.45 0.44
N ASN A 116 17.39 -11.68 1.08
CA ASN A 116 18.46 -12.51 0.51
C ASN A 116 18.05 -13.99 0.33
N GLY A 117 16.97 -14.41 0.97
CA GLY A 117 16.41 -15.75 0.88
C GLY A 117 15.00 -15.79 1.47
N ARG A 118 14.38 -16.96 1.41
CA ARG A 118 13.04 -17.19 1.97
C ARG A 118 13.04 -16.94 3.48
N ASP A 119 12.16 -16.05 3.95
CA ASP A 119 11.97 -15.76 5.37
C ASP A 119 10.63 -16.34 5.85
N GLU A 120 10.68 -17.51 6.50
CA GLU A 120 9.49 -18.18 7.03
C GLU A 120 8.76 -17.36 8.11
N SER A 121 9.49 -16.50 8.84
CA SER A 121 8.86 -15.65 9.85
C SER A 121 7.94 -14.60 9.23
N LEU A 122 8.30 -14.06 8.06
CA LEU A 122 7.44 -13.13 7.32
C LEU A 122 6.25 -13.85 6.69
N ILE A 123 6.43 -15.09 6.22
CA ILE A 123 5.35 -15.89 5.63
C ILE A 123 4.28 -16.19 6.68
N GLU A 124 4.67 -16.69 7.86
CA GLU A 124 3.71 -17.01 8.92
C GLU A 124 3.05 -15.75 9.51
N LEU A 125 3.79 -14.65 9.62
CA LEU A 125 3.25 -13.36 10.07
C LEU A 125 2.12 -12.84 9.16
N LEU A 126 2.21 -13.10 7.86
CA LEU A 126 1.31 -12.50 6.86
C LEU A 126 0.20 -13.45 6.38
N LYS A 127 0.27 -14.72 6.79
CA LYS A 127 -0.76 -15.74 6.55
C LYS A 127 -2.16 -15.36 7.04
N PRO A 128 -2.36 -14.69 8.20
CA PRO A 128 -3.70 -14.26 8.62
C PRO A 128 -4.37 -13.30 7.65
N PHE A 129 -3.60 -12.43 6.96
CA PHE A 129 -4.14 -11.48 5.98
C PHE A 129 -4.72 -12.18 4.75
N GLN A 130 -4.31 -13.41 4.46
CA GLN A 130 -4.87 -14.21 3.36
C GLN A 130 -6.21 -14.87 3.74
N GLN A 131 -6.51 -14.95 5.04
CA GLN A 131 -7.67 -15.67 5.56
C GLN A 131 -8.76 -14.73 6.09
N ASP A 132 -8.48 -13.42 6.18
CA ASP A 132 -9.43 -12.43 6.65
C ASP A 132 -10.53 -12.19 5.61
N VAL A 133 -11.74 -12.62 5.95
CA VAL A 133 -12.95 -12.46 5.12
C VAL A 133 -13.65 -11.13 5.34
N PHE A 134 -13.20 -10.32 6.30
CA PHE A 134 -13.82 -9.06 6.63
C PHE A 134 -13.28 -7.90 5.79
N LEU A 135 -14.11 -6.86 5.67
CA LEU A 135 -13.69 -5.62 5.03
C LEU A 135 -12.57 -4.96 5.84
N GLN A 136 -11.47 -4.70 5.16
CA GLN A 136 -10.33 -3.98 5.74
C GLN A 136 -10.72 -2.54 6.13
N PRO A 137 -10.09 -1.94 7.18
CA PRO A 137 -10.46 -0.62 7.70
C PRO A 137 -10.46 0.52 6.67
N TYR A 138 -9.61 0.42 5.63
CA TYR A 138 -9.56 1.43 4.56
C TYR A 138 -10.89 1.53 3.78
N ASN A 139 -11.67 0.44 3.72
CA ASN A 139 -13.00 0.45 3.09
C ASN A 139 -13.97 1.30 3.91
N GLU A 140 -13.89 1.24 5.24
CA GLU A 140 -14.72 2.07 6.12
C GLU A 140 -14.47 3.56 5.88
N VAL A 141 -13.18 3.96 5.79
CA VAL A 141 -12.78 5.34 5.45
C VAL A 141 -13.35 5.76 4.11
N TYR A 142 -13.25 4.90 3.08
CA TYR A 142 -13.77 5.21 1.75
C TYR A 142 -15.30 5.37 1.75
N ILE A 143 -16.03 4.46 2.38
CA ILE A 143 -17.51 4.48 2.43
C ILE A 143 -18.00 5.74 3.14
N ARG A 144 -17.40 6.08 4.28
CA ARG A 144 -17.78 7.27 5.04
C ARG A 144 -17.44 8.55 4.28
N GLU A 145 -16.19 8.70 3.83
CA GLU A 145 -15.69 10.00 3.39
C GLU A 145 -15.90 10.27 1.90
N GLU A 146 -16.02 9.22 1.07
CA GLU A 146 -16.18 9.38 -0.38
C GLU A 146 -17.60 9.07 -0.84
N LEU A 147 -18.30 8.15 -0.16
CA LEU A 147 -19.70 7.83 -0.48
C LEU A 147 -20.70 8.54 0.45
N GLY A 148 -20.23 9.19 1.52
CA GLY A 148 -21.08 9.90 2.47
C GLY A 148 -22.04 8.98 3.22
N ARG A 149 -21.63 7.73 3.49
CA ARG A 149 -22.46 6.73 4.16
C ARG A 149 -21.85 6.30 5.49
N ASP A 150 -22.66 6.32 6.54
CA ASP A 150 -22.27 5.76 7.81
C ASP A 150 -22.37 4.23 7.80
N LEU A 151 -21.38 3.58 8.39
CA LEU A 151 -21.39 2.14 8.61
C LEU A 151 -21.95 1.86 10.01
N VAL A 152 -23.04 1.11 10.06
CA VAL A 152 -23.58 0.57 11.31
C VAL A 152 -23.04 -0.85 11.46
N ARG A 153 -22.14 -1.07 12.43
CA ARG A 153 -21.76 -2.43 12.80
C ARG A 153 -22.98 -3.12 13.39
N LYS A 154 -23.36 -4.25 12.81
CA LYS A 154 -24.35 -5.14 13.42
C LYS A 154 -23.59 -5.99 14.44
N ASP A 155 -24.13 -6.09 15.64
CA ASP A 155 -23.64 -7.06 16.62
C ASP A 155 -23.78 -8.46 16.02
N ILE A 156 -22.71 -9.26 16.08
CA ILE A 156 -22.65 -10.66 15.64
C ILE A 156 -22.49 -11.53 16.89
#